data_AF-A0A349UW64-F1
#
_entry.id   AF-A0A349UW64-F1
#
_cell.length_a   1.000
_cell.length_b   1.000
_cell.length_c   1.000
_cell.angle_alpha   90.00
_cell.angle_beta   90.00
_cell.angle_gamma   90.00
#
_symmetry.space_group_name_H-M   'P 1'
#
loop_
_entity.id
_entity.type
_entity.pdbx_description
1 polymer ?
#
loop_
_entity_poly.entity_id
_entity_poly.type
_entity_poly.pdbx_seq_one_letter_code
_entity_poly.pdbx_strand_id
1 'polypeptide(L)'
;MLHLESPTDAKRWCTDQRSQGKTLGFVPTMGALHKGHLSLVTRARTENGICCASIFINPLQFEDQGDFDAYPRDKESDLALLEAEGCDMVFMGSLEEFFPEFSDLAKIDILPAGPHGSGLEEQFRPGHLDGVRTIVERLFCTVGPSSAYFGEKDFQQTLVVSDLAREMGYPTIVVCPTVREDSGLALSSRNVRLSPDEKNLAHQIYPALLAARDVWQSV
;
A
#
# COMPACT_ATOMS: atom_id res chain seq x y z
N MET A 1 12.84 15.61 4.45
CA MET A 1 11.53 15.14 3.95
C MET A 1 10.39 15.98 4.54
N LEU A 2 9.30 16.25 3.81
CA LEU A 2 8.14 17.00 4.31
C LEU A 2 7.07 16.06 4.87
N HIS A 3 6.47 16.41 6.00
CA HIS A 3 5.44 15.60 6.68
C HIS A 3 4.12 16.35 6.69
N LEU A 4 3.05 15.77 6.12
CA LEU A 4 1.74 16.41 6.01
C LEU A 4 0.63 15.49 6.51
N GLU A 5 -0.25 16.01 7.34
CA GLU A 5 -1.37 15.26 7.91
C GLU A 5 -2.71 15.67 7.30
N SER A 6 -2.86 16.94 6.89
CA SER A 6 -4.07 17.41 6.21
C SER A 6 -4.05 17.05 4.71
N PRO A 7 -5.12 16.42 4.17
CA PRO A 7 -5.30 16.21 2.73
C PRO A 7 -5.23 17.51 1.93
N THR A 8 -5.74 18.61 2.48
CA THR A 8 -5.74 19.92 1.81
C THR A 8 -4.32 20.43 1.63
N ASP A 9 -3.50 20.37 2.68
CA ASP A 9 -2.11 20.81 2.61
C ASP A 9 -1.26 19.89 1.72
N ALA A 10 -1.47 18.57 1.81
CA ALA A 10 -0.83 17.59 0.94
C ALA A 10 -1.16 17.83 -0.53
N LYS A 11 -2.44 18.05 -0.83
CA LYS A 11 -2.90 18.35 -2.19
C LYS A 11 -2.34 19.67 -2.73
N ARG A 12 -2.29 20.71 -1.89
CA ARG A 12 -1.68 22.00 -2.26
C ARG A 12 -0.21 21.81 -2.62
N TRP A 13 0.57 21.19 -1.73
CA TRP A 13 2.00 20.96 -1.97
C TRP A 13 2.24 20.12 -3.24
N CYS A 14 1.50 19.04 -3.45
CA CYS A 14 1.63 18.21 -4.65
C CYS A 14 1.27 18.98 -5.92
N THR A 15 0.26 19.86 -5.85
CA THR A 15 -0.13 20.73 -6.96
C THR A 15 0.96 21.74 -7.29
N ASP A 16 1.62 22.30 -6.28
CA ASP A 16 2.75 23.21 -6.47
C ASP A 16 3.97 22.51 -7.09
N GLN A 17 4.23 21.24 -6.75
CA GLN A 17 5.29 20.47 -7.41
C GLN A 17 4.97 20.18 -8.89
N ARG A 18 3.71 19.82 -9.19
CA ARG A 18 3.26 19.61 -10.57
C ARG A 18 3.28 20.89 -11.41
N SER A 19 2.92 22.04 -10.84
CA SER A 19 2.93 23.33 -11.54
C SER A 19 4.35 23.79 -11.92
N GLN A 20 5.36 23.28 -11.21
CA GLN A 20 6.78 23.42 -11.53
C GLN A 20 7.28 22.38 -12.55
N GLY A 21 6.38 21.55 -13.11
CA GLY A 21 6.70 20.56 -14.13
C GLY A 21 7.27 19.24 -13.59
N LYS A 22 7.20 18.98 -12.28
CA LYS A 22 7.69 17.71 -11.71
C LYS A 22 6.66 16.59 -11.86
N THR A 23 7.14 15.38 -12.14
CA THR A 23 6.35 14.14 -12.03
C THR A 23 6.40 13.61 -10.60
N LEU A 24 5.28 13.05 -10.13
CA LEU A 24 5.15 12.54 -8.77
C LEU A 24 4.96 11.02 -8.81
N GLY A 25 5.92 10.29 -8.21
CA GLY A 25 5.80 8.87 -7.89
C GLY A 25 5.20 8.71 -6.50
N PHE A 26 4.25 7.78 -6.32
CA PHE A 26 3.57 7.60 -5.04
C PHE A 26 3.62 6.15 -4.54
N VAL A 27 4.00 5.98 -3.27
CA VAL A 27 4.04 4.68 -2.57
C VAL A 27 3.04 4.69 -1.40
N PRO A 28 1.81 4.20 -1.60
CA PRO A 28 0.87 4.07 -0.49
C PRO A 28 1.28 2.93 0.44
N THR A 29 1.42 3.22 1.73
CA THR A 29 1.72 2.21 2.76
C THR A 29 0.88 2.43 4.01
N MET A 30 0.83 1.40 4.86
CA MET A 30 0.28 1.47 6.22
C MET A 30 1.35 1.67 7.31
N GLY A 31 2.61 1.92 6.93
CA GLY A 31 3.74 1.93 7.87
C GLY A 31 4.30 0.55 8.18
N ALA A 32 5.05 0.44 9.28
CA ALA A 32 5.84 -0.72 9.67
C ALA A 32 6.72 -1.20 8.50
N LEU A 33 7.55 -0.29 8.02
CA LEU A 33 8.26 -0.40 6.77
C LEU A 33 9.35 -1.48 6.84
N HIS A 34 9.64 -2.06 5.68
CA HIS A 34 10.63 -3.11 5.49
C HIS A 34 11.23 -2.99 4.10
N LYS A 35 12.26 -3.78 3.78
CA LYS A 35 12.96 -3.70 2.48
C LYS A 35 12.03 -3.81 1.26
N GLY A 36 10.91 -4.54 1.38
CA GLY A 36 9.87 -4.57 0.35
C GLY A 36 9.18 -3.23 0.10
N HIS A 37 8.97 -2.39 1.12
CA HIS A 37 8.46 -1.03 0.94
C HIS A 37 9.54 -0.10 0.40
N LEU A 38 10.77 -0.23 0.93
CA LEU A 38 11.89 0.61 0.51
C LEU A 38 12.21 0.41 -0.97
N SER A 39 12.12 -0.82 -1.51
CA SER A 39 12.30 -1.06 -2.94
C SER A 39 11.27 -0.32 -3.82
N LEU A 40 10.03 -0.13 -3.34
CA LEU A 40 9.02 0.70 -4.02
C LEU A 40 9.44 2.16 -4.04
N VAL A 41 9.92 2.68 -2.91
CA VAL A 41 10.38 4.07 -2.76
C VAL A 41 11.60 4.33 -3.63
N THR A 42 12.60 3.44 -3.62
CA THR A 42 13.79 3.54 -4.48
C THR A 42 13.39 3.61 -5.95
N ARG A 43 12.45 2.75 -6.39
CA ARG A 43 11.97 2.75 -7.77
C ARG A 43 11.18 4.01 -8.10
N ALA A 44 10.26 4.42 -7.23
CA ALA A 44 9.47 5.64 -7.39
C ALA A 44 10.34 6.88 -7.55
N ARG A 45 11.38 7.00 -6.72
CA ARG A 45 12.38 8.08 -6.80
C ARG A 45 13.19 8.04 -8.10
N THR A 46 13.54 6.85 -8.58
CA THR A 46 14.35 6.71 -9.80
C THR A 46 13.57 7.11 -11.05
N GLU A 47 12.26 6.88 -11.05
CA GLU A 47 11.39 7.09 -12.21
C GLU A 47 10.65 8.44 -12.19
N ASN A 48 10.73 9.22 -11.11
CA ASN A 48 9.98 10.49 -10.94
C ASN A 48 10.83 11.63 -10.37
N GLY A 49 10.41 12.87 -10.64
CA GLY A 49 11.06 14.07 -10.09
C GLY A 49 10.78 14.32 -8.61
N ILE A 50 9.71 13.73 -8.07
CA ILE A 50 9.31 13.75 -6.66
C ILE A 50 8.82 12.36 -6.26
N CYS A 51 9.25 11.88 -5.09
CA CYS A 51 8.77 10.67 -4.47
C CYS A 51 7.92 10.98 -3.24
N CYS A 52 6.64 10.64 -3.29
CA CYS A 52 5.71 10.73 -2.18
C CYS A 52 5.42 9.35 -1.59
N ALA A 53 5.18 9.27 -0.30
CA ALA A 53 4.68 8.07 0.36
C ALA A 53 3.49 8.41 1.27
N SER A 54 2.72 7.41 1.67
CA SER A 54 1.80 7.55 2.81
C SER A 54 2.14 6.55 3.91
N ILE A 55 1.92 6.95 5.15
CA ILE A 55 1.82 6.06 6.31
C ILE A 55 0.40 6.24 6.84
N PHE A 56 -0.51 5.38 6.37
CA PHE A 56 -1.94 5.49 6.66
C PHE A 56 -2.50 4.11 7.00
N ILE A 57 -2.78 3.87 8.28
CA ILE A 57 -3.44 2.62 8.70
C ILE A 57 -4.93 2.81 8.46
N ASN A 58 -5.41 2.26 7.36
CA ASN A 58 -6.80 2.37 6.93
C ASN A 58 -7.71 1.47 7.76
N PRO A 59 -8.63 1.98 8.60
CA PRO A 59 -9.54 1.14 9.37
C PRO A 59 -10.54 0.38 8.48
N LEU A 60 -10.90 0.91 7.31
CA LEU A 60 -11.92 0.33 6.42
C LEU A 60 -11.52 -1.01 5.81
N GLN A 61 -10.23 -1.34 5.81
CA GLN A 61 -9.71 -2.60 5.25
C GLN A 61 -9.38 -3.65 6.32
N PHE A 62 -9.78 -3.42 7.58
CA PHE A 62 -9.64 -4.41 8.66
C PHE A 62 -11.02 -4.98 9.00
N GLU A 63 -11.15 -6.30 8.85
CA GLU A 63 -12.33 -7.05 9.29
C GLU A 63 -12.27 -7.40 10.78
N ASP A 64 -11.05 -7.56 11.30
CA ASP A 64 -10.77 -7.98 12.67
C ASP A 64 -10.19 -6.80 13.44
N GLN A 65 -10.92 -6.37 14.47
CA GLN A 65 -10.50 -5.25 15.32
C GLN A 65 -9.19 -5.56 16.03
N GLY A 66 -8.94 -6.83 16.38
CA GLY A 66 -7.68 -7.26 17.00
C GLY A 66 -6.48 -7.06 16.07
N ASP A 67 -6.61 -7.35 14.77
CA ASP A 67 -5.59 -7.11 13.75
C ASP A 67 -5.28 -5.62 13.59
N PHE A 68 -6.32 -4.77 13.61
CA PHE A 68 -6.17 -3.31 13.57
C PHE A 68 -5.45 -2.78 14.83
N ASP A 69 -5.89 -3.22 16.01
CA ASP A 69 -5.32 -2.78 17.29
C ASP A 69 -3.86 -3.21 17.42
N ALA A 70 -3.55 -4.45 17.03
CA ALA A 70 -2.22 -5.03 17.06
C ALA A 70 -1.37 -4.71 15.82
N TYR A 71 -1.82 -3.82 14.93
CA TYR A 71 -0.99 -3.41 13.80
C TYR A 71 0.22 -2.60 14.30
N PRO A 72 1.46 -2.94 13.90
CA PRO A 72 2.65 -2.25 14.35
C PRO A 72 2.62 -0.76 13.96
N ARG A 73 2.93 0.12 14.93
CA ARG A 73 2.97 1.56 14.77
C ARG A 73 4.31 2.08 15.27
N ASP A 74 5.24 2.36 14.36
CA ASP A 74 6.53 2.98 14.67
C ASP A 74 6.83 4.10 13.67
N LYS A 75 6.10 5.21 13.85
CA LYS A 75 6.15 6.38 12.96
C LYS A 75 7.57 6.94 12.84
N GLU A 76 8.32 6.98 13.93
CA GLU A 76 9.67 7.56 13.94
C GLU A 76 10.65 6.72 13.11
N SER A 77 10.62 5.40 13.29
CA SER A 77 11.44 4.47 12.50
C SER A 77 11.07 4.52 11.02
N ASP A 78 9.77 4.49 10.70
CA ASP A 78 9.30 4.55 9.32
C ASP A 78 9.73 5.85 8.61
N LEU A 79 9.62 6.99 9.29
CA LEU A 79 10.06 8.28 8.74
C LEU A 79 11.56 8.33 8.53
N ALA A 80 12.36 7.79 9.45
CA ALA A 80 13.81 7.72 9.27
C ALA A 80 14.19 6.87 8.04
N LEU A 81 13.48 5.75 7.82
CA LEU A 81 13.70 4.90 6.65
C LEU A 81 13.30 5.60 5.34
N LEU A 82 12.15 6.26 5.30
CA LEU A 82 11.69 7.01 4.13
C LEU A 82 12.62 8.18 3.78
N GLU A 83 13.11 8.90 4.79
CA GLU A 83 14.07 9.99 4.58
C GLU A 83 15.40 9.46 4.04
N ALA A 84 15.89 8.32 4.55
CA ALA A 84 17.11 7.69 4.06
C ALA A 84 17.01 7.23 2.59
N GLU A 85 15.85 6.74 2.16
CA GLU A 85 15.57 6.42 0.74
C GLU A 85 15.32 7.67 -0.12
N GLY A 86 15.20 8.84 0.52
CA GLY A 86 14.97 10.15 -0.09
C GLY A 86 13.57 10.34 -0.63
N CYS A 87 12.58 9.92 0.15
CA CYS A 87 11.22 10.38 -0.03
C CYS A 87 11.13 11.90 0.24
N ASP A 88 10.42 12.63 -0.62
CA ASP A 88 10.28 14.08 -0.53
C ASP A 88 9.13 14.48 0.40
N MET A 89 8.02 13.74 0.38
CA MET A 89 6.82 14.01 1.18
C MET A 89 6.16 12.73 1.69
N VAL A 90 5.80 12.70 2.96
CA VAL A 90 5.02 11.63 3.59
C VAL A 90 3.69 12.17 4.05
N PHE A 91 2.62 11.59 3.53
CA PHE A 91 1.26 11.85 3.99
C PHE A 91 0.90 10.92 5.16
N MET A 92 0.43 11.49 6.26
CA MET A 92 0.16 10.78 7.52
C MET A 92 -1.18 11.19 8.13
N GLY A 93 -2.14 11.57 7.28
CA GLY A 93 -3.48 11.92 7.74
C GLY A 93 -4.23 10.73 8.34
N SER A 94 -5.45 11.01 8.79
CA SER A 94 -6.35 10.02 9.39
C SER A 94 -7.62 9.83 8.54
N LEU A 95 -8.44 8.84 8.90
CA LEU A 95 -9.71 8.64 8.22
C LEU A 95 -10.67 9.84 8.40
N GLU A 96 -10.65 10.47 9.57
CA GLU A 96 -11.44 11.67 9.89
C GLU A 96 -11.12 12.85 8.95
N GLU A 97 -9.85 13.00 8.56
CA GLU A 97 -9.44 14.03 7.62
C GLU A 97 -10.00 13.82 6.20
N PHE A 98 -10.29 12.57 5.81
CA PHE A 98 -10.90 12.26 4.51
C PHE A 98 -12.42 12.23 4.53
N PHE A 99 -13.02 11.85 5.66
CA PHE A 99 -14.45 11.60 5.78
C PHE A 99 -14.99 12.31 7.02
N PRO A 100 -15.68 13.47 6.86
CA PRO A 100 -16.35 14.14 7.96
C PRO A 100 -17.35 13.24 8.71
N GLU A 101 -17.91 12.25 8.02
CA GLU A 101 -18.82 11.24 8.54
C GLU A 101 -18.15 10.09 9.33
N PHE A 102 -16.82 10.07 9.47
CA PHE A 102 -16.06 8.95 10.08
C PHE A 102 -16.56 8.49 11.46
N SER A 103 -17.23 9.37 12.21
CA SER A 103 -17.90 9.05 13.49
C SER A 103 -18.88 7.86 13.38
N ASP A 104 -19.34 7.55 12.16
CA ASP A 104 -20.15 6.40 11.83
C ASP A 104 -19.68 5.82 10.49
N LEU A 105 -18.79 4.80 10.54
CA LEU A 105 -18.19 4.20 9.36
C LEU A 105 -19.22 3.66 8.35
N ALA A 106 -20.43 3.31 8.81
CA ALA A 106 -21.51 2.85 7.94
C ALA A 106 -22.08 3.95 7.02
N LYS A 107 -21.74 5.22 7.28
CA LYS A 107 -22.13 6.36 6.44
C LYS A 107 -21.10 6.71 5.37
N ILE A 108 -19.89 6.15 5.46
CA ILE A 108 -18.87 6.36 4.44
C ILE A 108 -19.33 5.65 3.17
N ASP A 109 -19.30 6.35 2.04
CA ASP A 109 -19.57 5.77 0.73
C ASP A 109 -18.39 4.88 0.31
N ILE A 110 -18.58 3.56 0.43
CA ILE A 110 -17.56 2.56 0.16
C ILE A 110 -17.58 2.20 -1.33
N LEU A 111 -16.41 2.30 -1.97
CA LEU A 111 -16.22 1.91 -3.36
C LEU A 111 -16.07 0.38 -3.46
N PRO A 112 -16.96 -0.33 -4.18
CA PRO A 112 -16.81 -1.77 -4.36
C PRO A 112 -15.53 -2.12 -5.11
N ALA A 113 -14.80 -3.15 -4.70
CA ALA A 113 -13.52 -3.59 -5.28
C ALA A 113 -13.64 -4.00 -6.76
N GLY A 114 -14.86 -4.29 -7.21
CA GLY A 114 -15.15 -4.63 -8.59
C GLY A 114 -14.79 -6.08 -8.94
N PRO A 115 -14.74 -6.43 -10.24
CA PRO A 115 -14.63 -7.82 -10.68
C PRO A 115 -13.32 -8.49 -10.24
N HIS A 116 -12.18 -7.78 -10.28
CA HIS A 116 -10.90 -8.33 -9.84
C HIS A 116 -10.76 -8.42 -8.31
N GLY A 117 -11.63 -7.74 -7.56
CA GLY A 117 -11.74 -7.91 -6.11
C GLY A 117 -12.54 -9.14 -5.69
N SER A 118 -13.35 -9.73 -6.58
CA SER A 118 -14.18 -10.87 -6.24
C SER A 118 -13.40 -12.18 -6.13
N GLY A 119 -13.76 -13.03 -5.16
CA GLY A 119 -13.08 -14.30 -4.93
C GLY A 119 -11.78 -14.16 -4.13
N LEU A 120 -10.95 -15.21 -4.14
CA LEU A 120 -9.60 -15.22 -3.55
C LEU A 120 -9.56 -14.62 -2.13
N GLU A 121 -8.81 -13.55 -1.88
CA GLU A 121 -8.67 -12.93 -0.55
C GLU A 121 -10.01 -12.44 0.00
N GLU A 122 -10.86 -11.89 -0.85
CA GLU A 122 -12.17 -11.33 -0.47
C GLU A 122 -13.15 -12.39 0.04
N GLN A 123 -12.93 -13.69 -0.28
CA GLN A 123 -13.71 -14.79 0.32
C GLN A 123 -13.37 -15.00 1.79
N PHE A 124 -12.12 -14.75 2.16
CA PHE A 124 -11.63 -14.91 3.52
C PHE A 124 -11.71 -13.61 4.30
N ARG A 125 -11.76 -12.47 3.58
CA ARG A 125 -11.76 -11.11 4.14
C ARG A 125 -12.81 -10.20 3.51
N PRO A 126 -14.12 -10.44 3.73
CA PRO A 126 -15.18 -9.68 3.07
C PRO A 126 -15.11 -8.18 3.38
N GLY A 127 -15.16 -7.34 2.35
CA GLY A 127 -15.04 -5.88 2.43
C GLY A 127 -13.60 -5.37 2.48
N HIS A 128 -12.59 -6.25 2.51
CA HIS A 128 -11.20 -5.84 2.62
C HIS A 128 -10.77 -4.98 1.43
N LEU A 129 -10.96 -5.48 0.21
CA LEU A 129 -10.53 -4.78 -0.99
C LEU A 129 -11.42 -3.58 -1.33
N ASP A 130 -12.67 -3.57 -0.85
CA ASP A 130 -13.55 -2.39 -0.90
C ASP A 130 -12.93 -1.23 -0.08
N GLY A 131 -12.50 -1.54 1.14
CA GLY A 131 -11.78 -0.59 2.00
C GLY A 131 -10.46 -0.12 1.38
N VAL A 132 -9.71 -1.01 0.75
CA VAL A 132 -8.46 -0.66 0.03
C VAL A 132 -8.77 0.29 -1.13
N ARG A 133 -9.72 -0.08 -2.01
CA ARG A 133 -10.10 0.75 -3.18
C ARG A 133 -10.53 2.15 -2.74
N THR A 134 -11.35 2.22 -1.70
CA THR A 134 -11.89 3.48 -1.16
C THR A 134 -10.77 4.43 -0.71
N ILE A 135 -9.80 3.94 0.06
CA ILE A 135 -8.71 4.81 0.54
C ILE A 135 -7.68 5.11 -0.54
N VAL A 136 -7.37 4.16 -1.42
CA VAL A 136 -6.44 4.43 -2.52
C VAL A 136 -6.99 5.50 -3.46
N GLU A 137 -8.31 5.56 -3.69
CA GLU A 137 -8.95 6.66 -4.44
C GLU A 137 -8.69 8.01 -3.78
N ARG A 138 -8.93 8.13 -2.46
CA ARG A 138 -8.69 9.36 -1.70
C ARG A 138 -7.23 9.79 -1.73
N LEU A 139 -6.31 8.84 -1.59
CA LEU A 139 -4.88 9.09 -1.69
C LEU A 139 -4.48 9.55 -3.10
N PHE A 140 -5.02 8.95 -4.16
CA PHE A 140 -4.76 9.40 -5.54
C PHE A 140 -5.31 10.80 -5.80
N CYS A 141 -6.52 11.12 -5.32
CA CYS A 141 -7.11 12.45 -5.42
C CYS A 141 -6.36 13.53 -4.61
N THR A 142 -5.66 13.11 -3.56
CA THR A 142 -4.83 13.98 -2.70
C THR A 142 -3.47 14.22 -3.34
N VAL A 143 -2.78 13.14 -3.71
CA VAL A 143 -1.41 13.20 -4.20
C VAL A 143 -1.35 13.60 -5.66
N GLY A 144 -2.34 13.24 -6.49
CA GLY A 144 -2.33 13.40 -7.94
C GLY A 144 -1.07 12.86 -8.62
N PRO A 145 -0.68 11.59 -8.39
CA PRO A 145 0.58 11.06 -8.90
C PRO A 145 0.55 10.80 -10.40
N SER A 146 1.73 10.81 -11.02
CA SER A 146 1.95 10.31 -12.39
C SER A 146 2.05 8.79 -12.40
N SER A 147 2.67 8.22 -11.37
CA SER A 147 2.82 6.77 -11.20
C SER A 147 2.64 6.38 -9.74
N ALA A 148 2.02 5.24 -9.48
CA ALA A 148 1.87 4.68 -8.14
C ALA A 148 2.40 3.25 -8.08
N TYR A 149 3.13 2.95 -7.01
CA TYR A 149 3.95 1.74 -6.89
C TYR A 149 3.34 0.80 -5.87
N PHE A 150 3.09 -0.43 -6.30
CA PHE A 150 2.48 -1.48 -5.47
C PHE A 150 3.30 -2.76 -5.56
N GLY A 151 3.41 -3.48 -4.44
CA GLY A 151 4.09 -4.76 -4.39
C GLY A 151 3.22 -5.89 -4.97
N GLU A 152 3.81 -6.72 -5.83
CA GLU A 152 3.20 -7.93 -6.40
C GLU A 152 2.80 -8.95 -5.34
N LYS A 153 3.38 -8.86 -4.14
CA LYS A 153 3.05 -9.71 -2.99
C LYS A 153 1.54 -9.75 -2.74
N ASP A 154 0.89 -8.59 -2.86
CA ASP A 154 -0.55 -8.43 -2.67
C ASP A 154 -1.21 -8.40 -4.07
N PHE A 155 -1.08 -9.51 -4.80
CA PHE A 155 -1.41 -9.61 -6.23
C PHE A 155 -2.84 -9.13 -6.55
N GLN A 156 -3.84 -9.59 -5.79
CA GLN A 156 -5.24 -9.20 -6.03
C GLN A 156 -5.46 -7.70 -5.81
N GLN A 157 -4.83 -7.12 -4.78
CA GLN A 157 -4.83 -5.67 -4.57
C GLN A 157 -4.25 -4.93 -5.78
N THR A 158 -3.18 -5.42 -6.41
CA THR A 158 -2.61 -4.76 -7.60
C THR A 158 -3.58 -4.70 -8.78
N LEU A 159 -4.48 -5.68 -8.91
CA LEU A 159 -5.53 -5.69 -9.94
C LEU A 159 -6.61 -4.67 -9.61
N VAL A 160 -7.08 -4.63 -8.36
CA VAL A 160 -8.10 -3.67 -7.90
C VAL A 160 -7.64 -2.23 -8.08
N VAL A 161 -6.41 -1.90 -7.68
CA VAL A 161 -5.88 -0.53 -7.85
C VAL A 161 -5.59 -0.18 -9.31
N SER A 162 -5.32 -1.19 -10.16
CA SER A 162 -5.18 -0.99 -11.62
C SER A 162 -6.51 -0.69 -12.29
N ASP A 163 -7.59 -1.34 -11.87
CA ASP A 163 -8.94 -1.01 -12.33
C ASP A 163 -9.33 0.40 -11.91
N LEU A 164 -9.12 0.74 -10.63
CA LEU A 164 -9.37 2.08 -10.11
C LEU A 164 -8.61 3.14 -10.92
N ALA A 165 -7.31 2.94 -11.14
CA ALA A 165 -6.50 3.87 -11.91
C ALA A 165 -6.96 4.01 -13.36
N ARG A 166 -7.42 2.91 -13.99
CA ARG A 166 -8.00 2.93 -15.33
C ARG A 166 -9.29 3.75 -15.38
N GLU A 167 -10.17 3.59 -14.39
CA GLU A 167 -11.42 4.35 -14.29
C GLU A 167 -11.18 5.85 -14.05
N MET A 168 -10.22 6.17 -13.18
CA MET A 168 -9.81 7.57 -12.91
C MET A 168 -9.05 8.20 -14.09
N GLY A 169 -8.47 7.38 -14.97
CA GLY A 169 -7.58 7.82 -16.05
C GLY A 169 -6.14 8.11 -15.61
N TYR A 170 -5.81 7.86 -14.33
CA TYR A 170 -4.49 8.03 -13.71
C TYR A 170 -4.48 7.32 -12.33
N PRO A 171 -3.31 7.06 -11.73
CA PRO A 171 -1.96 7.13 -12.28
C PRO A 171 -1.59 5.90 -13.13
N THR A 172 -0.38 5.84 -13.69
CA THR A 172 0.17 4.55 -14.14
C THR A 172 0.50 3.68 -12.92
N ILE A 173 -0.06 2.47 -12.85
CA ILE A 173 0.27 1.51 -11.79
C ILE A 173 1.55 0.76 -12.16
N VAL A 174 2.54 0.84 -11.28
CA VAL A 174 3.82 0.13 -11.41
C VAL A 174 3.86 -0.99 -10.38
N VAL A 175 3.67 -2.22 -10.86
CA VAL A 175 3.79 -3.41 -10.04
C VAL A 175 5.26 -3.78 -9.87
N CYS A 176 5.67 -3.97 -8.62
CA CYS A 176 7.06 -4.26 -8.25
C CYS A 176 7.19 -5.68 -7.69
N PRO A 177 8.26 -6.42 -8.05
CA PRO A 177 8.44 -7.80 -7.60
C PRO A 177 8.41 -7.96 -6.07
N THR A 178 7.90 -9.11 -5.62
CA THR A 178 7.91 -9.46 -4.19
C THR A 178 9.34 -9.58 -3.67
N VAL A 179 9.68 -8.76 -2.66
CA VAL A 179 10.96 -8.88 -1.94
C VAL A 179 10.85 -9.95 -0.85
N ARG A 180 11.87 -10.80 -0.76
CA ARG A 180 11.94 -11.96 0.14
C ARG A 180 13.17 -11.87 1.04
N GLU A 181 13.10 -12.47 2.23
CA GLU A 181 14.30 -12.76 3.03
C GLU A 181 15.04 -13.99 2.47
N ASP A 182 16.24 -14.29 2.99
CA ASP A 182 17.11 -15.35 2.49
C ASP A 182 16.45 -16.74 2.50
N SER A 183 15.50 -16.97 3.40
CA SER A 183 14.68 -18.20 3.46
C SER A 183 13.71 -18.35 2.29
N GLY A 184 13.48 -17.28 1.52
CA GLY A 184 12.46 -17.17 0.49
C GLY A 184 11.09 -16.68 1.01
N LEU A 185 10.92 -16.51 2.32
CA LEU A 185 9.70 -15.94 2.88
C LEU A 185 9.52 -14.49 2.40
N ALA A 186 8.32 -14.14 1.94
CA ALA A 186 8.00 -12.77 1.54
C ALA A 186 8.07 -11.84 2.74
N LEU A 187 8.69 -10.67 2.56
CA LEU A 187 8.73 -9.65 3.62
C LEU A 187 7.33 -9.08 3.83
N SER A 188 6.93 -9.01 5.10
CA SER A 188 5.63 -8.49 5.53
C SER A 188 5.77 -7.92 6.93
N SER A 189 5.12 -6.79 7.21
CA SER A 189 5.03 -6.23 8.57
C SER A 189 4.41 -7.22 9.55
N ARG A 190 3.55 -8.12 9.08
CA ARG A 190 2.91 -9.16 9.91
C ARG A 190 3.86 -10.29 10.33
N ASN A 191 5.05 -10.42 9.73
CA ASN A 191 6.02 -11.46 10.11
C ASN A 191 6.52 -11.30 11.56
N VAL A 192 6.40 -10.10 12.15
CA VAL A 192 6.73 -9.83 13.56
C VAL A 192 5.89 -10.63 14.55
N ARG A 193 4.72 -11.13 14.11
CA ARG A 193 3.79 -11.90 14.95
C ARG A 193 4.14 -13.39 15.03
N LEU A 194 5.02 -13.86 14.15
CA LEU A 194 5.39 -15.28 14.10
C LEU A 194 6.36 -15.59 15.23
N SER A 195 6.04 -16.60 16.03
CA SER A 195 7.01 -17.28 16.88
C SER A 195 8.12 -17.91 16.03
N PRO A 196 9.28 -18.28 16.62
CA PRO A 196 10.34 -18.96 15.89
C PRO A 196 9.87 -20.24 15.17
N ASP A 197 8.99 -21.02 15.79
CA ASP A 197 8.46 -22.26 15.20
C ASP A 197 7.50 -21.97 14.04
N GLU A 198 6.61 -20.99 14.20
CA GLU A 198 5.71 -20.55 13.12
C GLU A 198 6.50 -19.95 11.95
N LYS A 199 7.58 -19.20 12.22
CA LYS A 199 8.44 -18.66 11.18
C LYS A 199 9.12 -19.77 10.38
N ASN A 200 9.62 -20.81 11.05
CA ASN A 200 10.19 -21.98 10.39
C ASN A 200 9.16 -22.71 9.50
N LEU A 201 7.91 -22.79 9.94
CA LEU A 201 6.81 -23.33 9.12
C LEU A 201 6.49 -22.42 7.93
N ALA A 202 6.46 -21.10 8.12
CA ALA A 202 6.18 -20.12 7.07
C ALA A 202 7.20 -20.16 5.93
N HIS A 203 8.46 -20.54 6.20
CA HIS A 203 9.48 -20.73 5.15
C HIS A 203 9.05 -21.76 4.07
N GLN A 204 8.14 -22.69 4.39
CA GLN A 204 7.66 -23.71 3.44
C GLN A 204 6.71 -23.15 2.37
N ILE A 205 6.15 -21.94 2.55
CA ILE A 205 5.23 -21.32 1.59
C ILE A 205 5.91 -21.13 0.23
N TYR A 206 7.14 -20.60 0.21
CA TYR A 206 7.82 -20.29 -1.04
C TYR A 206 8.23 -21.54 -1.84
N PRO A 207 8.86 -22.57 -1.25
CA PRO A 207 9.08 -23.85 -1.92
C PRO A 207 7.80 -24.48 -2.48
N ALA A 208 6.67 -24.40 -1.75
CA ALA A 208 5.40 -24.92 -2.24
C ALA A 208 4.90 -24.17 -3.48
N LEU A 209 5.03 -22.84 -3.50
CA LEU A 209 4.69 -22.02 -4.68
C LEU A 209 5.60 -22.34 -5.88
N LEU A 210 6.90 -22.57 -5.65
CA LEU A 210 7.82 -22.96 -6.71
C LEU A 210 7.47 -24.35 -7.28
N ALA A 211 7.15 -25.31 -6.42
CA ALA A 211 6.71 -26.64 -6.85
C ALA A 211 5.43 -26.55 -7.70
N ALA A 212 4.46 -25.72 -7.31
CA ALA A 212 3.25 -25.49 -8.09
C ALA A 212 3.54 -24.87 -9.45
N ARG A 213 4.45 -23.88 -9.51
CA ARG A 213 4.91 -23.27 -10.77
C ARG A 213 5.56 -24.31 -11.68
N ASP A 214 6.44 -25.13 -11.14
CA ASP A 214 7.19 -26.12 -11.92
C ASP A 214 6.25 -27.18 -12.51
N VAL A 215 5.24 -27.62 -11.74
CA VAL A 215 4.17 -28.49 -12.25
C VAL A 215 3.40 -27.81 -13.37
N TRP A 216 2.97 -26.56 -13.19
CA TRP A 216 2.25 -25.80 -14.20
C TRP A 216 3.05 -25.64 -15.50
N GLN A 217 4.36 -25.37 -15.41
CA GLN A 217 5.23 -25.19 -16.57
C GLN A 217 5.62 -26.50 -17.28
N SER A 218 5.39 -27.64 -16.63
CA SER A 218 5.65 -28.96 -17.20
C SER A 218 4.51 -29.50 -18.07
N VAL A 219 3.37 -28.80 -18.10
CA VAL A 219 2.17 -29.08 -18.92
C VAL A 219 2.18 -28.22 -20.17
#